data_AF-A0A8G1UFR0-F1
#
_entry.id   AF-A0A8G1UFR0-F1
#
_cell.length_a   1.000
_cell.length_b   1.000
_cell.length_c   1.000
_cell.angle_alpha   90.00
_cell.angle_beta   90.00
_cell.angle_gamma   90.00
#
_symmetry.space_group_name_H-M   'P 1'
#
loop_
_entity.id
_entity.type
_entity.pdbx_description
1 polymer ?
#
loop_
_entity_poly.entity_id
_entity_poly.type
_entity_poly.pdbx_seq_one_letter_code
_entity_poly.pdbx_strand_id
1 'polypeptide(L)'
;MSSPFDLPPQQPAAPAVGGHAEDRDTRPQYVLPLVVRLERTDPPARTDALETSARAVLTLLADPRVTEPDGEWAERVAAWEDARIRKVVRRARGGEWRRAGELPGITVTGEHGAEVRVFPPIPLDGWPKELAKLQVSGTDLDDPEPPGPAPEGRPVLWLNPDLEMSAGKTMAQTGHAAQLAWWELDDDRRAEWAADGFPLAVRTAPAAAWPALTDGHLPVVRDAGFTEIAPGSCTVAADHPAVRLRRP
;
A
#
# COMPACT_ATOMS: atom_id res chain seq x y z
N MET A 1 -34.29 -12.07 57.53
CA MET A 1 -32.84 -12.15 57.32
C MET A 1 -32.63 -12.91 56.02
N SER A 2 -32.41 -12.18 54.92
CA SER A 2 -32.14 -12.75 53.59
C SER A 2 -30.92 -12.01 53.05
N SER A 3 -29.87 -12.78 52.74
CA SER A 3 -28.52 -12.31 52.42
C SER A 3 -28.48 -11.61 51.04
N PRO A 4 -27.75 -10.50 50.86
CA PRO A 4 -27.73 -9.73 49.60
C PRO A 4 -26.65 -10.18 48.59
N PHE A 5 -26.12 -11.40 48.70
CA PHE A 5 -25.09 -11.91 47.79
C PHE A 5 -25.54 -13.21 47.13
N ASP A 6 -26.22 -13.10 45.99
CA ASP A 6 -26.24 -14.14 44.96
C ASP A 6 -26.16 -13.45 43.60
N LEU A 7 -24.95 -13.41 43.04
CA LEU A 7 -24.72 -13.06 41.64
C LEU A 7 -24.94 -14.31 40.80
N PRO A 8 -25.67 -14.25 39.67
CA PRO A 8 -25.84 -15.40 38.80
C PRO A 8 -24.48 -15.82 38.19
N PRO A 9 -24.27 -17.12 37.91
CA PRO A 9 -23.01 -17.61 37.37
C PRO A 9 -22.74 -16.98 36.00
N GLN A 10 -21.55 -16.37 35.85
CA GLN A 10 -21.08 -15.88 34.57
C GLN A 10 -20.81 -17.06 33.63
N GLN A 11 -21.55 -17.11 32.52
CA GLN A 11 -21.22 -17.99 31.41
C GLN A 11 -19.85 -17.60 30.83
N PRO A 12 -18.95 -18.56 30.54
CA PRO A 12 -17.74 -18.25 29.80
C PRO A 12 -18.12 -17.77 28.39
N ALA A 13 -17.70 -16.56 28.05
CA ALA A 13 -17.82 -16.04 26.70
C ALA A 13 -17.02 -16.93 25.73
N ALA A 14 -17.66 -17.31 24.64
CA ALA A 14 -17.00 -17.99 23.52
C ALA A 14 -15.88 -17.08 22.95
N PRO A 15 -14.78 -17.66 22.43
CA PRO A 15 -13.66 -16.86 21.94
C PRO A 15 -14.11 -16.05 20.71
N ALA A 16 -14.00 -14.72 20.80
CA ALA A 16 -14.21 -13.83 19.67
C ALA A 16 -12.97 -13.90 18.76
N VAL A 17 -13.18 -14.31 17.52
CA VAL A 17 -12.18 -14.17 16.44
C VAL A 17 -12.16 -12.68 16.05
N GLY A 18 -11.04 -12.00 16.35
CA GLY A 18 -10.80 -10.61 15.97
C GLY A 18 -10.08 -9.84 17.08
N GLY A 19 -8.76 -9.72 17.00
CA GLY A 19 -7.94 -9.03 17.99
C GLY A 19 -8.28 -7.52 18.07
N HIS A 20 -8.45 -7.02 19.29
CA HIS A 20 -8.65 -5.59 19.58
C HIS A 20 -7.44 -4.74 19.14
N ALA A 21 -7.66 -3.46 18.81
CA ALA A 21 -6.59 -2.54 18.35
C ALA A 21 -5.38 -2.46 19.31
N GLU A 22 -5.58 -2.69 20.61
CA GLU A 22 -4.52 -2.74 21.63
C GLU A 22 -3.57 -3.96 21.48
N ASP A 23 -4.06 -5.09 20.95
CA ASP A 23 -3.26 -6.29 20.68
C ASP A 23 -2.26 -6.03 19.53
N ARG A 24 -2.73 -5.34 18.47
CA ARG A 24 -1.89 -4.98 17.31
C ARG A 24 -0.70 -4.06 17.65
N ASP A 25 -0.76 -3.29 18.73
CA ASP A 25 0.35 -2.40 19.15
C ASP A 25 1.46 -3.13 19.89
N THR A 26 1.17 -4.31 20.46
CA THR A 26 2.15 -5.11 21.21
C THR A 26 2.92 -6.10 20.33
N ARG A 27 2.42 -6.37 19.12
CA ARG A 27 3.06 -7.29 18.16
C ARG A 27 4.33 -6.68 17.55
N PRO A 28 5.32 -7.51 17.18
CA PRO A 28 6.50 -7.05 16.43
C PRO A 28 6.08 -6.24 15.20
N GLN A 29 6.56 -5.01 15.11
CA GLN A 29 6.16 -4.08 14.06
C GLN A 29 7.10 -4.21 12.86
N TYR A 30 6.50 -4.30 11.68
CA TYR A 30 7.20 -4.35 10.41
C TYR A 30 6.90 -3.09 9.58
N VAL A 31 7.75 -2.84 8.60
CA VAL A 31 7.55 -1.82 7.58
C VAL A 31 7.85 -2.43 6.23
N LEU A 32 7.02 -2.12 5.24
CA LEU A 32 7.27 -2.45 3.84
C LEU A 32 8.09 -1.32 3.20
N PRO A 33 9.38 -1.56 2.86
CA PRO A 33 10.19 -0.57 2.19
C PRO A 33 9.92 -0.59 0.68
N LEU A 34 9.81 0.61 0.11
CA LEU A 34 9.94 0.83 -1.32
C LEU A 34 11.10 1.81 -1.56
N VAL A 35 11.83 1.61 -2.65
CA VAL A 35 12.84 2.54 -3.12
C VAL A 35 12.51 2.94 -4.54
N VAL A 36 12.29 4.23 -4.79
CA VAL A 36 12.17 4.77 -6.15
C VAL A 36 13.57 5.15 -6.66
N ARG A 37 13.88 4.81 -7.91
CA ARG A 37 15.07 5.31 -8.59
C ARG A 37 14.81 6.76 -9.01
N LEU A 38 15.63 7.67 -8.50
CA LEU A 38 15.48 9.11 -8.76
C LEU A 38 16.86 9.70 -9.08
N GLU A 39 17.24 9.62 -10.35
CA GLU A 39 18.46 10.25 -10.85
C GLU A 39 18.31 11.79 -10.88
N ARG A 40 19.44 12.51 -10.91
CA ARG A 40 19.42 13.99 -11.02
C ARG A 40 18.98 14.47 -12.39
N THR A 41 19.37 13.72 -13.41
CA THR A 41 19.06 13.99 -14.79
C THR A 41 17.93 13.04 -15.16
N ASP A 42 16.86 13.58 -15.75
CA ASP A 42 15.72 12.80 -16.22
C ASP A 42 15.00 12.01 -15.10
N PRO A 43 14.46 12.69 -14.07
CA PRO A 43 13.61 12.02 -13.08
C PRO A 43 12.33 11.48 -13.74
N PRO A 44 11.76 10.37 -13.24
CA PRO A 44 10.53 9.82 -13.81
C PRO A 44 9.36 10.79 -13.63
N ALA A 45 8.38 10.70 -14.52
CA ALA A 45 7.10 11.38 -14.35
C ALA A 45 6.43 10.93 -13.04
N ARG A 46 5.80 11.86 -12.32
CA ARG A 46 5.13 11.59 -11.04
C ARG A 46 4.15 10.44 -11.17
N THR A 47 3.24 10.50 -12.15
CA THR A 47 2.18 9.51 -12.35
C THR A 47 2.76 8.11 -12.62
N ASP A 48 3.79 7.99 -13.47
CA ASP A 48 4.43 6.70 -13.75
C ASP A 48 5.09 6.12 -12.47
N ALA A 49 5.71 6.96 -11.64
CA ALA A 49 6.24 6.51 -10.35
C ALA A 49 5.14 6.05 -9.38
N LEU A 50 4.00 6.75 -9.33
CA LEU A 50 2.85 6.34 -8.50
C LEU A 50 2.27 5.00 -8.94
N GLU A 51 2.02 4.84 -10.25
CA GLU A 51 1.50 3.61 -10.83
C GLU A 51 2.48 2.45 -10.62
N THR A 52 3.77 2.68 -10.84
CA THR A 52 4.84 1.68 -10.63
C THR A 52 4.95 1.27 -9.17
N SER A 53 4.80 2.19 -8.21
CA SER A 53 4.84 1.87 -6.79
C SER A 53 3.66 1.00 -6.34
N ALA A 54 2.46 1.26 -6.85
CA ALA A 54 1.28 0.45 -6.60
C ALA A 54 1.45 -0.96 -7.18
N ARG A 55 1.94 -1.04 -8.43
CA ARG A 55 2.28 -2.31 -9.08
C ARG A 55 3.34 -3.07 -8.30
N ALA A 56 4.38 -2.42 -7.79
CA ALA A 56 5.41 -3.07 -6.99
C ALA A 56 4.84 -3.74 -5.73
N VAL A 57 3.89 -3.11 -5.03
CA VAL A 57 3.21 -3.76 -3.90
C VAL A 57 2.43 -5.00 -4.34
N LEU A 58 1.66 -4.91 -5.43
CA LEU A 58 0.91 -6.06 -5.97
C LEU A 58 1.84 -7.19 -6.40
N THR A 59 2.94 -6.87 -7.08
CA THR A 59 3.97 -7.82 -7.48
C THR A 59 4.57 -8.55 -6.29
N LEU A 60 4.79 -7.88 -5.16
CA LEU A 60 5.24 -8.55 -3.94
C LEU A 60 4.16 -9.52 -3.41
N LEU A 61 2.91 -9.05 -3.32
CA LEU A 61 1.81 -9.84 -2.73
C LEU A 61 1.47 -11.10 -3.54
N ALA A 62 1.74 -11.09 -4.85
CA ALA A 62 1.55 -12.23 -5.74
C ALA A 62 2.82 -13.07 -5.94
N ASP A 63 3.96 -12.70 -5.34
CA ASP A 63 5.22 -13.41 -5.55
C ASP A 63 5.17 -14.80 -4.89
N PRO A 64 5.65 -15.88 -5.53
CA PRO A 64 5.70 -17.22 -4.93
C PRO A 64 6.46 -17.27 -3.60
N ARG A 65 7.45 -16.39 -3.38
CA ARG A 65 8.14 -16.28 -2.08
C ARG A 65 7.21 -15.79 -0.97
N VAL A 66 6.05 -15.22 -1.31
CA VAL A 66 5.01 -14.77 -0.38
C VAL A 66 3.84 -15.74 -0.34
N THR A 67 3.40 -16.27 -1.49
CA THR A 67 2.16 -17.04 -1.60
C THR A 67 2.31 -18.54 -1.35
N GLU A 68 3.49 -19.12 -1.62
CA GLU A 68 3.70 -20.55 -1.40
C GLU A 68 3.85 -20.88 0.09
N PRO A 69 3.43 -22.07 0.56
CA PRO A 69 3.48 -22.45 1.98
C PRO A 69 4.87 -22.32 2.62
N ASP A 70 5.93 -22.61 1.87
CA ASP A 70 7.33 -22.50 2.30
C ASP A 70 8.03 -21.26 1.69
N GLY A 71 7.24 -20.26 1.29
CA GLY A 71 7.75 -19.02 0.70
C GLY A 71 8.68 -18.27 1.65
N GLU A 72 9.87 -17.92 1.18
CA GLU A 72 10.92 -17.27 1.98
C GLU A 72 10.44 -15.99 2.71
N TRP A 73 9.45 -15.30 2.15
CA TRP A 73 8.92 -14.02 2.61
C TRP A 73 7.52 -14.13 3.23
N ALA A 74 6.88 -15.31 3.17
CA ALA A 74 5.50 -15.53 3.57
C ALA A 74 5.24 -15.10 5.03
N GLU A 75 6.04 -15.60 5.99
CA GLU A 75 5.89 -15.24 7.41
C GLU A 75 6.07 -13.74 7.67
N ARG A 76 7.02 -13.10 6.98
CA ARG A 76 7.30 -11.67 7.14
C ARG A 76 6.18 -10.81 6.58
N VAL A 77 5.59 -11.22 5.46
CA VAL A 77 4.42 -10.54 4.89
C VAL A 77 3.20 -10.72 5.77
N ALA A 78 2.92 -11.96 6.21
CA ALA A 78 1.81 -12.23 7.11
C ALA A 78 1.90 -11.41 8.42
N ALA A 79 3.09 -11.38 9.05
CA ALA A 79 3.30 -10.59 10.27
C ALA A 79 3.11 -9.07 10.05
N TRP A 80 3.49 -8.55 8.87
CA TRP A 80 3.29 -7.16 8.51
C TRP A 80 1.81 -6.82 8.24
N GLU A 81 1.06 -7.70 7.58
CA GLU A 81 -0.36 -7.53 7.27
C GLU A 81 -1.25 -7.64 8.52
N ASP A 82 -0.84 -8.46 9.47
CA ASP A 82 -1.56 -8.73 10.73
C ASP A 82 -1.35 -7.62 11.79
N ALA A 83 -0.32 -6.79 11.63
CA ALA A 83 -0.01 -5.64 12.48
C ALA A 83 -0.55 -4.30 11.90
N ARG A 84 0.01 -3.16 12.34
CA ARG A 84 -0.22 -1.86 11.70
C ARG A 84 0.59 -1.77 10.40
N ILE A 85 -0.09 -1.92 9.28
CA ILE A 85 0.50 -1.88 7.94
C ILE A 85 1.16 -0.53 7.71
N ARG A 86 2.49 -0.52 7.63
CA ARG A 86 3.30 0.67 7.32
C ARG A 86 4.03 0.46 6.00
N LYS A 87 3.96 1.44 5.10
CA LYS A 87 4.78 1.53 3.89
C LYS A 87 5.66 2.77 3.98
N VAL A 88 6.93 2.64 3.58
CA VAL A 88 7.87 3.76 3.52
C VAL A 88 8.54 3.77 2.16
N VAL A 89 8.45 4.90 1.47
CA VAL A 89 9.15 5.13 0.21
C VAL A 89 10.39 5.96 0.46
N ARG A 90 11.53 5.45 0.03
CA ARG A 90 12.81 6.18 -0.01
C ARG A 90 13.24 6.37 -1.45
N ARG A 91 14.19 7.28 -1.70
CA ARG A 91 14.80 7.44 -3.01
C ARG A 91 16.25 7.01 -3.02
N ALA A 92 16.69 6.48 -4.15
CA ALA A 92 18.10 6.17 -4.40
C ALA A 92 18.50 6.54 -5.83
N ARG A 93 19.80 6.73 -6.03
CA ARG A 93 20.38 7.07 -7.33
C ARG A 93 21.76 6.45 -7.50
N GLY A 94 22.21 6.27 -8.74
CA GLY A 94 23.57 5.81 -9.04
C GLY A 94 24.02 4.61 -8.17
N GLY A 95 25.10 4.79 -7.41
CA GLY A 95 25.65 3.72 -6.55
C GLY A 95 24.75 3.32 -5.37
N GLU A 96 23.87 4.20 -4.89
CA GLU A 96 22.89 3.86 -3.85
C GLU A 96 21.80 2.94 -4.40
N TRP A 97 21.32 3.22 -5.61
CA TRP A 97 20.35 2.37 -6.31
C TRP A 97 20.93 0.98 -6.55
N ARG A 98 22.17 0.89 -7.06
CA ARG A 98 22.84 -0.39 -7.30
C ARG A 98 22.96 -1.24 -6.03
N ARG A 99 23.40 -0.64 -4.91
CA ARG A 99 23.50 -1.34 -3.62
C ARG A 99 22.14 -1.78 -3.07
N ALA A 100 21.10 -0.96 -3.24
CA ALA A 100 19.75 -1.38 -2.86
C ALA A 100 19.26 -2.57 -3.71
N GLY A 101 19.70 -2.65 -4.97
CA GLY A 101 19.44 -3.77 -5.87
C GLY A 101 20.10 -5.09 -5.45
N GLU A 102 21.17 -5.05 -4.66
CA GLU A 102 21.87 -6.25 -4.16
C GLU A 102 21.11 -6.97 -3.04
N LEU A 103 20.18 -6.29 -2.36
CA LEU A 103 19.35 -6.87 -1.31
C LEU A 103 18.16 -7.66 -1.91
N PRO A 104 17.61 -8.68 -1.21
CA PRO A 104 16.39 -9.36 -1.65
C PRO A 104 15.23 -8.39 -1.85
N GLY A 105 14.57 -8.47 -3.00
CA GLY A 105 13.47 -7.57 -3.39
C GLY A 105 13.16 -7.69 -4.87
N ILE A 106 12.14 -6.95 -5.32
CA ILE A 106 11.64 -6.98 -6.70
C ILE A 106 11.69 -5.56 -7.25
N THR A 107 12.34 -5.38 -8.40
CA THR A 107 12.29 -4.11 -9.14
C THR A 107 11.19 -4.22 -10.18
N VAL A 108 10.28 -3.25 -10.18
CA VAL A 108 9.25 -3.07 -11.19
C VAL A 108 9.58 -1.84 -12.01
N THR A 109 9.41 -1.96 -13.32
CA THR A 109 9.60 -0.86 -14.28
C THR A 109 8.24 -0.43 -14.82
N GLY A 110 7.99 0.88 -14.78
CA GLY A 110 6.81 1.56 -15.29
C GLY A 110 6.77 1.62 -16.81
N GLU A 111 5.61 2.01 -17.35
CA GLU A 111 5.41 2.14 -18.80
C GLU A 111 6.31 3.24 -19.40
N HIS A 112 6.64 4.25 -18.59
CA HIS A 112 7.46 5.40 -19.01
C HIS A 112 8.85 5.42 -18.34
N GLY A 113 9.31 4.27 -17.82
CA GLY A 113 10.68 4.09 -17.33
C GLY A 113 10.91 4.38 -15.85
N ALA A 114 9.87 4.72 -15.07
CA ALA A 114 10.00 4.76 -13.62
C ALA A 114 10.44 3.39 -13.08
N GLU A 115 11.37 3.37 -12.13
CA GLU A 115 11.80 2.14 -11.48
C GLU A 115 11.53 2.22 -9.98
N VAL A 116 10.75 1.28 -9.47
CA VAL A 116 10.48 1.15 -8.04
C VAL A 116 10.85 -0.25 -7.60
N ARG A 117 11.64 -0.34 -6.53
CA ARG A 117 12.02 -1.59 -5.89
C ARG A 117 11.25 -1.76 -4.59
N VAL A 118 10.50 -2.84 -4.48
CA VAL A 118 9.85 -3.27 -3.23
C VAL A 118 10.72 -4.32 -2.55
N PHE A 119 10.76 -4.28 -1.22
CA PHE A 119 11.50 -5.23 -0.40
C PHE A 119 10.52 -6.04 0.46
N PRO A 120 10.88 -7.25 0.89
CA PRO A 120 10.12 -7.94 1.93
C PRO A 120 10.00 -7.06 3.18
N PRO A 121 8.92 -7.16 3.96
CA PRO A 121 8.79 -6.39 5.18
C PRO A 121 9.98 -6.61 6.13
N ILE A 122 10.46 -5.52 6.71
CA ILE A 122 11.58 -5.51 7.65
C ILE A 122 11.10 -5.10 9.04
N PRO A 123 11.65 -5.68 10.12
CA PRO A 123 11.43 -5.18 11.47
C PRO A 123 11.83 -3.71 11.60
N LEU A 124 11.13 -2.93 12.42
CA LEU A 124 11.42 -1.51 12.60
C LEU A 124 12.86 -1.21 13.06
N ASP A 125 13.47 -2.10 13.83
CA ASP A 125 14.85 -2.04 14.30
C ASP A 125 15.84 -2.84 13.43
N GLY A 126 15.36 -3.50 12.38
CA GLY A 126 16.12 -4.43 11.53
C GLY A 126 16.49 -3.88 10.16
N TRP A 127 16.53 -2.56 9.96
CA TRP A 127 16.81 -1.96 8.65
C TRP A 127 18.23 -2.30 8.14
N PRO A 128 18.37 -2.86 6.92
CA PRO A 128 19.66 -2.98 6.26
C PRO A 128 20.34 -1.61 6.10
N LYS A 129 21.66 -1.56 6.28
CA LYS A 129 22.44 -0.30 6.26
C LYS A 129 22.30 0.45 4.94
N GLU A 130 22.17 -0.30 3.85
CA GLU A 130 22.00 0.18 2.48
C GLU A 130 20.70 0.95 2.32
N LEU A 131 19.63 0.53 3.01
CA LEU A 131 18.30 1.16 2.98
C LEU A 131 18.17 2.25 4.05
N ALA A 132 18.71 2.03 5.25
CA ALA A 132 18.59 2.93 6.40
C ALA A 132 19.13 4.34 6.13
N LYS A 133 20.16 4.46 5.27
CA LYS A 133 20.77 5.75 4.88
C LYS A 133 20.03 6.51 3.78
N LEU A 134 19.12 5.86 3.05
CA LEU A 134 18.39 6.48 1.94
C LEU A 134 17.38 7.51 2.48
N GLN A 135 17.14 8.58 1.73
CA GLN A 135 16.28 9.68 2.16
C GLN A 135 14.80 9.40 1.83
N VAL A 136 13.92 9.77 2.75
CA VAL A 136 12.45 9.81 2.53
C VAL A 136 12.00 11.12 1.88
N SER A 137 12.76 12.20 2.07
CA SER A 137 12.54 13.53 1.49
C SER A 137 13.18 13.69 0.11
N GLY A 138 12.83 14.75 -0.63
CA GLY A 138 13.35 15.03 -1.97
C GLY A 138 12.78 14.10 -3.04
N THR A 139 11.55 13.62 -2.83
CA THR A 139 10.74 12.88 -3.80
C THR A 139 9.80 13.82 -4.54
N ASP A 140 10.26 15.05 -4.79
CA ASP A 140 9.51 16.04 -5.54
C ASP A 140 9.56 15.60 -7.02
N LEU A 141 8.45 15.08 -7.50
CA LEU A 141 8.25 14.62 -8.87
C LEU A 141 7.03 15.34 -9.42
N ASP A 142 7.13 15.76 -10.68
CA ASP A 142 6.05 16.36 -11.44
C ASP A 142 5.78 15.53 -12.69
N ASP A 143 4.62 15.74 -13.30
CA ASP A 143 4.33 15.21 -14.62
C ASP A 143 4.71 16.26 -15.68
N PRO A 144 5.49 15.90 -16.74
CA PRO A 144 5.80 16.83 -17.83
C PRO A 144 4.56 17.38 -18.53
N GLU A 145 3.53 16.53 -18.64
CA GLU A 145 2.20 16.86 -19.12
C GLU A 145 1.16 16.24 -18.17
N PRO A 146 0.01 16.88 -17.94
CA PRO A 146 -1.04 16.30 -17.10
C PRO A 146 -1.41 14.89 -17.59
N PRO A 147 -1.61 13.92 -16.68
CA PRO A 147 -2.01 12.59 -17.09
C PRO A 147 -3.36 12.66 -17.82
N GLY A 148 -3.48 11.89 -18.91
CA GLY A 148 -4.72 11.79 -19.69
C GLY A 148 -5.89 11.20 -18.88
N PRO A 149 -7.09 11.06 -19.48
CA PRO A 149 -8.23 10.46 -18.80
C PRO A 149 -7.92 9.04 -18.28
N ALA A 150 -8.63 8.63 -17.24
CA ALA A 150 -8.52 7.27 -16.72
C ALA A 150 -8.93 6.26 -17.82
N PRO A 151 -8.12 5.24 -18.11
CA PRO A 151 -8.47 4.25 -19.12
C PRO A 151 -9.72 3.45 -18.73
N GLU A 152 -10.64 3.26 -19.68
CA GLU A 152 -11.84 2.45 -19.46
C GLU A 152 -11.48 0.99 -19.12
N GLY A 153 -12.21 0.39 -18.19
CA GLY A 153 -12.04 -1.01 -17.80
C GLY A 153 -10.75 -1.33 -17.03
N ARG A 154 -9.88 -0.33 -16.78
CA ARG A 154 -8.66 -0.50 -15.98
C ARG A 154 -8.93 -0.08 -14.53
N PRO A 155 -8.39 -0.78 -13.52
CA PRO A 155 -8.42 -0.30 -12.14
C PRO A 155 -7.82 1.11 -12.02
N VAL A 156 -8.49 1.98 -11.27
CA VAL A 156 -8.04 3.37 -11.05
C VAL A 156 -7.86 3.62 -9.56
N LEU A 157 -6.72 4.19 -9.18
CA LEU A 157 -6.46 4.70 -7.84
C LEU A 157 -6.68 6.21 -7.87
N TRP A 158 -7.78 6.65 -7.28
CA TRP A 158 -8.21 8.03 -7.26
C TRP A 158 -7.62 8.77 -6.06
N LEU A 159 -6.75 9.74 -6.31
CA LEU A 159 -6.18 10.62 -5.28
C LEU A 159 -7.22 11.65 -4.85
N ASN A 160 -7.26 11.95 -3.55
CA ASN A 160 -8.06 13.05 -3.01
C ASN A 160 -7.59 14.39 -3.61
N PRO A 161 -8.49 15.16 -4.27
CA PRO A 161 -8.13 16.43 -4.90
C PRO A 161 -7.79 17.55 -3.91
N ASP A 162 -8.21 17.43 -2.65
CA ASP A 162 -8.05 18.47 -1.63
C ASP A 162 -6.79 18.25 -0.75
N LEU A 163 -6.00 17.21 -1.03
CA LEU A 163 -4.81 16.87 -0.24
C LEU A 163 -3.54 16.99 -1.06
N GLU A 164 -2.64 17.87 -0.60
CA GLU A 164 -1.27 17.90 -1.10
C GLU A 164 -0.39 16.91 -0.33
N MET A 165 0.33 16.08 -1.06
CA MET A 165 1.25 15.08 -0.52
C MET A 165 2.50 15.02 -1.38
N SER A 166 3.67 14.85 -0.75
CA SER A 166 4.89 14.53 -1.50
C SER A 166 4.72 13.25 -2.33
N ALA A 167 5.48 13.09 -3.42
CA ALA A 167 5.33 11.89 -4.25
C ALA A 167 5.67 10.62 -3.46
N GLY A 168 6.67 10.68 -2.54
CA GLY A 168 6.98 9.59 -1.61
C GLY A 168 5.79 9.14 -0.76
N LYS A 169 5.07 10.08 -0.16
CA LYS A 169 3.86 9.77 0.62
C LYS A 169 2.75 9.25 -0.29
N THR A 170 2.55 9.89 -1.44
CA THR A 170 1.52 9.48 -2.40
C THR A 170 1.76 8.06 -2.92
N MET A 171 3.00 7.68 -3.24
CA MET A 171 3.39 6.30 -3.61
C MET A 171 3.07 5.28 -2.50
N ALA A 172 3.31 5.63 -1.24
CA ALA A 172 2.92 4.77 -0.13
C ALA A 172 1.40 4.58 -0.09
N GLN A 173 0.63 5.66 -0.26
CA GLN A 173 -0.84 5.63 -0.23
C GLN A 173 -1.43 4.88 -1.43
N THR A 174 -0.89 5.04 -2.64
CA THR A 174 -1.31 4.24 -3.81
C THR A 174 -0.96 2.76 -3.63
N GLY A 175 0.18 2.44 -3.04
CA GLY A 175 0.52 1.08 -2.62
C GLY A 175 -0.45 0.50 -1.59
N HIS A 176 -0.96 1.30 -0.65
CA HIS A 176 -2.03 0.88 0.26
C HIS A 176 -3.35 0.65 -0.47
N ALA A 177 -3.76 1.57 -1.35
CA ALA A 177 -5.01 1.46 -2.10
C ALA A 177 -5.03 0.22 -3.00
N ALA A 178 -3.92 -0.06 -3.68
CA ALA A 178 -3.74 -1.27 -4.48
C ALA A 178 -3.86 -2.56 -3.64
N GLN A 179 -3.23 -2.61 -2.47
CA GLN A 179 -3.37 -3.74 -1.54
C GLN A 179 -4.81 -3.92 -1.06
N LEU A 180 -5.53 -2.84 -0.75
CA LEU A 180 -6.93 -2.93 -0.36
C LEU A 180 -7.81 -3.50 -1.48
N ALA A 181 -7.62 -3.04 -2.72
CA ALA A 181 -8.31 -3.62 -3.87
C ALA A 181 -7.97 -5.11 -4.04
N TRP A 182 -6.69 -5.48 -3.94
CA TRP A 182 -6.23 -6.86 -4.01
C TRP A 182 -6.95 -7.78 -3.02
N TRP A 183 -7.13 -7.34 -1.78
CA TRP A 183 -7.81 -8.12 -0.74
C TRP A 183 -9.31 -8.35 -0.99
N GLU A 184 -9.98 -7.46 -1.74
CA GLU A 184 -11.40 -7.61 -2.07
C GLU A 184 -11.66 -8.58 -3.24
N LEU A 185 -10.62 -8.92 -4.00
CA LEU A 185 -10.70 -9.85 -5.14
C LEU A 185 -10.65 -11.32 -4.66
N ASP A 186 -11.28 -12.20 -5.42
CA ASP A 186 -11.04 -13.65 -5.33
C ASP A 186 -9.75 -14.05 -6.06
N ASP A 187 -9.36 -15.30 -5.90
CA ASP A 187 -8.12 -15.83 -6.47
C ASP A 187 -8.11 -15.81 -8.00
N ASP A 188 -9.25 -16.02 -8.66
CA ASP A 188 -9.36 -15.95 -10.12
C ASP A 188 -9.08 -14.53 -10.63
N ARG A 189 -9.71 -13.51 -10.04
CA ARG A 189 -9.47 -12.11 -10.44
C ARG A 189 -8.07 -11.62 -10.07
N ARG A 190 -7.50 -12.10 -8.97
CA ARG A 190 -6.10 -11.87 -8.61
C ARG A 190 -5.15 -12.46 -9.64
N ALA A 191 -5.39 -13.70 -10.06
CA ALA A 191 -4.58 -14.38 -11.06
C ALA A 191 -4.66 -13.70 -12.43
N GLU A 192 -5.86 -13.29 -12.87
CA GLU A 192 -6.05 -12.52 -14.10
C GLU A 192 -5.27 -11.19 -14.05
N TRP A 193 -5.41 -10.41 -12.98
CA TRP A 193 -4.74 -9.12 -12.86
C TRP A 193 -3.21 -9.27 -12.79
N ALA A 194 -2.72 -10.32 -12.13
CA ALA A 194 -1.30 -10.65 -12.06
C ALA A 194 -0.73 -11.08 -13.42
N ALA A 195 -1.47 -11.89 -14.19
CA ALA A 195 -1.06 -12.36 -15.50
C ALA A 195 -0.85 -11.20 -16.49
N ASP A 196 -1.64 -10.14 -16.37
CA ASP A 196 -1.51 -8.92 -17.17
C ASP A 196 -0.43 -7.95 -16.67
N GLY A 197 0.26 -8.27 -15.57
CA GLY A 197 1.31 -7.43 -14.99
C GLY A 197 0.78 -6.25 -14.17
N PHE A 198 -0.41 -6.41 -13.58
CA PHE A 198 -1.11 -5.44 -12.74
C PHE A 198 -1.39 -4.08 -13.41
N PRO A 199 -2.02 -4.03 -14.60
CA PRO A 199 -2.38 -2.77 -15.22
C PRO A 199 -3.30 -1.97 -14.28
N LEU A 200 -2.91 -0.73 -13.97
CA LEU A 200 -3.69 0.22 -13.18
C LEU A 200 -3.35 1.64 -13.59
N ALA A 201 -4.22 2.60 -13.27
CA ALA A 201 -3.97 4.01 -13.45
C ALA A 201 -4.05 4.76 -12.11
N VAL A 202 -3.29 5.84 -11.95
CA VAL A 202 -3.41 6.75 -10.80
C VAL A 202 -3.84 8.12 -11.30
N ARG A 203 -4.94 8.67 -10.78
CA ARG A 203 -5.48 9.97 -11.20
C ARG A 203 -5.96 10.78 -10.01
N THR A 204 -5.86 12.10 -10.09
CA THR A 204 -6.56 12.98 -9.15
C THR A 204 -8.05 12.96 -9.47
N ALA A 205 -8.89 12.70 -8.46
CA ALA A 205 -10.33 12.67 -8.67
C ALA A 205 -10.87 14.07 -9.01
N PRO A 206 -11.87 14.19 -9.90
CA PRO A 206 -12.67 15.41 -9.96
C PRO A 206 -13.31 15.68 -8.59
N ALA A 207 -13.23 16.91 -8.08
CA ALA A 207 -13.77 17.27 -6.76
C ALA A 207 -15.26 16.87 -6.59
N ALA A 208 -16.06 17.01 -7.64
CA ALA A 208 -17.47 16.62 -7.62
C ALA A 208 -17.71 15.10 -7.54
N ALA A 209 -16.73 14.28 -7.95
CA ALA A 209 -16.83 12.82 -7.93
C ALA A 209 -16.32 12.22 -6.61
N TRP A 210 -15.46 12.93 -5.88
CA TRP A 210 -14.80 12.43 -4.67
C TRP A 210 -15.75 11.92 -3.58
N PRO A 211 -16.90 12.58 -3.29
CA PRO A 211 -17.85 12.06 -2.31
C PRO A 211 -18.40 10.67 -2.68
N ALA A 212 -18.71 10.43 -3.96
CA ALA A 212 -19.21 9.13 -4.42
C ALA A 212 -18.11 8.05 -4.43
N LEU A 213 -16.85 8.44 -4.67
CA LEU A 213 -15.72 7.49 -4.59
C LEU A 213 -15.41 7.05 -3.15
N THR A 214 -15.93 7.76 -2.15
CA THR A 214 -15.62 7.56 -0.73
C THR A 214 -16.84 7.29 0.16
N ASP A 215 -17.98 6.99 -0.45
CA ASP A 215 -19.27 6.73 0.21
C ASP A 215 -19.36 5.38 0.94
N GLY A 216 -18.33 4.54 0.81
CA GLY A 216 -18.24 3.22 1.43
C GLY A 216 -18.35 2.05 0.44
N HIS A 217 -18.68 2.31 -0.82
CA HIS A 217 -18.78 1.25 -1.84
C HIS A 217 -17.42 0.85 -2.43
N LEU A 218 -16.40 1.68 -2.30
CA LEU A 218 -15.03 1.35 -2.72
C LEU A 218 -14.08 1.20 -1.53
N PRO A 219 -13.00 0.42 -1.66
CA PRO A 219 -11.91 0.44 -0.71
C PRO A 219 -11.23 1.81 -0.70
N VAL A 220 -11.07 2.38 0.50
CA VAL A 220 -10.50 3.73 0.67
C VAL A 220 -9.42 3.68 1.72
N VAL A 221 -8.26 4.23 1.39
CA VAL A 221 -7.18 4.45 2.35
C VAL A 221 -7.53 5.66 3.21
N ARG A 222 -7.42 5.49 4.53
CA ARG A 222 -7.60 6.55 5.51
C ARG A 222 -6.28 6.77 6.23
N ASP A 223 -5.79 8.01 6.26
CA ASP A 223 -4.55 8.30 6.95
C ASP A 223 -4.74 8.09 8.47
N ALA A 224 -3.87 7.29 9.06
CA ALA A 224 -3.92 6.96 10.48
C ALA A 224 -3.38 8.09 11.39
N GLY A 225 -3.05 9.26 10.85
CA GLY A 225 -2.60 10.43 11.61
C GLY A 225 -1.09 10.47 11.87
N PHE A 226 -0.29 9.77 11.07
CA PHE A 226 1.18 9.82 11.11
C PHE A 226 1.77 10.82 10.11
N THR A 227 0.91 11.60 9.46
CA THR A 227 1.29 12.61 8.48
C THR A 227 0.81 13.99 8.93
N GLU A 228 1.17 15.02 8.16
CA GLU A 228 0.66 16.39 8.35
C GLU A 228 -0.82 16.55 7.94
N ILE A 229 -1.43 15.47 7.43
CA ILE A 229 -2.84 15.40 7.04
C ILE A 229 -3.69 15.14 8.29
N ALA A 230 -4.88 15.74 8.34
CA ALA A 230 -5.81 15.51 9.43
C ALA A 230 -6.11 13.99 9.57
N PRO A 231 -5.97 13.40 10.78
CA PRO A 231 -6.25 11.99 11.01
C PRO A 231 -7.65 11.60 10.52
N GLY A 232 -7.76 10.44 9.87
CA GLY A 232 -9.01 9.92 9.31
C GLY A 232 -9.38 10.43 7.91
N SER A 233 -8.58 11.34 7.34
CA SER A 233 -8.76 11.81 5.96
C SER A 233 -8.64 10.66 4.96
N CYS A 234 -9.61 10.56 4.05
CA CYS A 234 -9.52 9.67 2.89
C CYS A 234 -8.43 10.20 1.96
N THR A 235 -7.43 9.39 1.63
CA THR A 235 -6.28 9.80 0.80
C THR A 235 -6.41 9.28 -0.63
N VAL A 236 -6.75 7.99 -0.78
CA VAL A 236 -6.85 7.32 -2.07
C VAL A 236 -8.02 6.34 -2.06
N ALA A 237 -8.90 6.40 -3.06
CA ALA A 237 -9.94 5.41 -3.29
C ALA A 237 -9.52 4.45 -4.41
N ALA A 238 -9.70 3.15 -4.21
CA ALA A 238 -9.36 2.13 -5.19
C ALA A 238 -10.61 1.69 -5.96
N ASP A 239 -10.70 2.08 -7.23
CA ASP A 239 -11.79 1.78 -8.12
C ASP A 239 -11.40 0.63 -9.06
N HIS A 240 -11.62 -0.60 -8.62
CA HIS A 240 -11.38 -1.79 -9.41
C HIS A 240 -12.71 -2.30 -10.00
N PRO A 241 -12.82 -2.53 -11.33
CA PRO A 241 -14.08 -2.96 -11.95
C PRO A 241 -14.69 -4.21 -11.32
N ALA A 242 -13.88 -5.22 -11.03
CA ALA A 242 -14.33 -6.44 -10.36
C ALA A 242 -14.79 -6.23 -8.90
N VAL A 243 -14.35 -5.16 -8.21
CA VAL A 243 -14.82 -4.83 -6.86
C VAL A 243 -16.20 -4.18 -6.91
N ARG A 244 -16.44 -3.28 -7.88
CA ARG A 244 -17.77 -2.69 -8.11
C ARG A 244 -18.83 -3.76 -8.36
N LEU A 245 -18.50 -4.82 -9.09
CA LEU A 245 -19.44 -5.92 -9.38
C LEU A 245 -19.84 -6.74 -8.14
N ARG A 246 -19.08 -6.65 -7.04
CA ARG A 246 -19.35 -7.40 -5.81
C ARG A 246 -20.19 -6.64 -4.79
N ARG A 247 -20.28 -5.32 -4.89
CA ARG A 247 -21.02 -4.48 -3.94
C ARG A 247 -22.26 -3.90 -4.63
N PRO A 248 -23.48 -4.22 -4.17
CA PRO A 248 -24.73 -3.71 -4.75
C PRO A 248 -24.91 -2.20 -4.52
#